data_AF-A0A2T7PHF2-F1
#
_entry.id   AF-A0A2T7PHF2-F1
#
_cell.length_a   1.000
_cell.length_b   1.000
_cell.length_c   1.000
_cell.angle_alpha   90.00
_cell.angle_beta   90.00
_cell.angle_gamma   90.00
#
_symmetry.space_group_name_H-M   'P 1'
#
loop_
_entity.id
_entity.type
_entity.pdbx_description
1 polymer ?
#
loop_
_entity_poly.entity_id
_entity_poly.type
_entity_poly.pdbx_seq_one_letter_code
_entity_poly.pdbx_strand_id
1 'polypeptide(L)'
;MNEDRETFPQFATRLTRYVERWLSLSGKEKKYEDLLDLVLQEQMLEVIGGEMVIYLRQCSPKTVKELAILAERYADARRAAKRSPGVPAKLCIGNSSKVTVVRYDDQPAQSETGSYDPYCLATVGEKTVKAIRDTGADVLVVDADLVAPTDLLPTHRRITMASKNEVCSCPTALVRLQSPFYCGEAIGVVLANLAVPVIIGNT
;
A
#
# COMPACT_ATOMS: atom_id res chain seq x y z
N MET A 1 -21.40 -26.14 5.38
CA MET A 1 -21.25 -27.62 5.28
C MET A 1 -19.80 -27.88 5.64
N ASN A 2 -19.51 -28.31 6.88
CA ASN A 2 -18.15 -28.56 7.35
C ASN A 2 -17.96 -30.08 7.40
N GLU A 3 -17.11 -30.62 6.54
CA GLU A 3 -16.92 -32.07 6.36
C GLU A 3 -15.84 -32.69 7.25
N ASP A 4 -15.17 -31.94 8.13
CA ASP A 4 -14.10 -32.52 8.96
C ASP A 4 -14.46 -32.56 10.45
N ARG A 5 -14.62 -33.78 10.98
CA ARG A 5 -14.71 -34.07 12.43
C ARG A 5 -13.34 -33.94 13.12
N GLU A 6 -12.51 -32.99 12.72
CA GLU A 6 -11.22 -32.79 13.37
C GLU A 6 -11.38 -31.98 14.66
N THR A 7 -10.63 -32.36 15.68
CA THR A 7 -10.50 -31.58 16.92
C THR A 7 -9.52 -30.42 16.72
N PHE A 8 -9.62 -29.35 17.51
CA PHE A 8 -8.69 -28.21 17.41
C PHE A 8 -7.18 -28.59 17.49
N PRO A 9 -6.75 -29.58 18.31
CA PRO A 9 -5.35 -30.05 18.27
C PRO A 9 -4.95 -30.71 16.94
N GLN A 10 -5.87 -31.47 16.32
CA GLN A 10 -5.64 -32.07 15.00
C GLN A 10 -5.57 -30.98 13.92
N PHE A 11 -6.44 -29.98 14.00
CA PHE A 11 -6.40 -28.81 13.12
C PHE A 11 -5.06 -28.07 13.23
N ALA A 12 -4.58 -27.79 14.45
CA ALA A 12 -3.28 -27.17 14.68
C ALA A 12 -2.14 -28.00 14.09
N THR A 13 -2.15 -29.32 14.31
CA THR A 13 -1.16 -30.25 13.72
C THR A 13 -1.18 -30.22 12.19
N ARG A 14 -2.37 -30.10 11.59
CA ARG A 14 -2.56 -30.01 10.15
C ARG A 14 -2.01 -28.69 9.59
N LEU A 15 -2.29 -27.56 10.24
CA LEU A 15 -1.71 -26.26 9.86
C LEU A 15 -0.19 -26.27 9.96
N THR A 16 0.38 -26.82 11.03
CA THR A 16 1.83 -26.96 11.18
C THR A 16 2.42 -27.75 10.00
N ARG A 17 1.82 -28.88 9.63
CA ARG A 17 2.27 -29.68 8.49
C ARG A 17 2.21 -28.94 7.16
N TYR A 18 1.21 -28.09 6.94
CA TYR A 18 1.15 -27.28 5.72
C TYR A 18 2.29 -26.29 5.63
N VAL A 19 2.58 -25.57 6.71
CA VAL A 19 3.70 -24.61 6.74
C VAL A 19 5.03 -25.32 6.54
N GLU A 20 5.27 -26.45 7.22
CA GLU A 20 6.50 -27.23 7.06
C GLU A 20 6.67 -27.77 5.63
N ARG A 21 5.57 -28.27 5.04
CA ARG A 21 5.58 -28.76 3.66
C ARG A 21 5.81 -27.63 2.67
N TRP A 22 5.19 -26.47 2.88
CA TRP A 22 5.38 -25.30 2.03
C TRP A 22 6.84 -24.85 2.03
N LEU A 23 7.45 -24.76 3.22
CA LEU A 23 8.86 -24.42 3.36
C LEU A 23 9.77 -25.44 2.64
N SER A 24 9.48 -26.74 2.79
CA SER A 24 10.21 -27.81 2.10
C SER A 24 10.11 -27.71 0.57
N LEU A 25 8.92 -27.41 0.05
CA LEU A 25 8.68 -27.26 -1.39
C LEU A 25 9.32 -25.98 -1.96
N SER A 26 9.48 -24.93 -1.15
CA SER A 26 10.21 -23.71 -1.56
C SER A 26 11.73 -23.88 -1.62
N GLY A 27 12.26 -25.05 -1.25
CA GLY A 27 13.71 -25.30 -1.22
C GLY A 27 14.45 -24.47 -0.17
N LYS A 28 13.75 -24.08 0.89
CA LYS A 28 14.29 -23.27 2.00
C LYS A 28 14.53 -24.11 3.24
N GLU A 29 15.39 -23.63 4.13
CA GLU A 29 15.68 -24.34 5.39
C GLU A 29 14.67 -23.97 6.49
N LYS A 30 14.62 -24.77 7.57
CA LYS A 30 13.80 -24.50 8.77
C LYS A 30 14.42 -23.40 9.66
N LYS A 31 14.81 -22.28 9.05
CA LYS A 31 15.35 -21.10 9.73
C LYS A 31 14.29 -20.00 9.78
N TYR A 32 14.39 -19.16 10.81
CA TYR A 32 13.50 -18.00 10.95
C TYR A 32 13.57 -17.08 9.72
N GLU A 33 14.78 -16.79 9.24
CA GLU A 33 15.02 -15.93 8.07
C GLU A 33 14.37 -16.48 6.80
N ASP A 34 14.47 -17.80 6.59
CA ASP A 34 13.87 -18.49 5.46
C ASP A 34 12.35 -18.49 5.49
N LEU A 35 11.76 -18.70 6.67
CA LEU A 35 10.32 -18.62 6.86
C LEU A 35 9.82 -17.18 6.62
N LEU A 36 10.53 -16.19 7.16
CA LEU A 36 10.21 -14.79 6.96
C LEU A 36 10.27 -14.42 5.47
N ASP A 37 11.32 -14.83 4.78
CA ASP A 37 11.50 -14.59 3.34
C ASP A 37 10.40 -15.28 2.51
N LEU A 38 9.99 -16.50 2.86
CA LEU A 38 8.87 -17.21 2.21
C LEU A 38 7.54 -16.46 2.37
N VAL A 39 7.22 -16.05 3.60
CA VAL A 39 5.96 -15.34 3.91
C VAL A 39 5.92 -13.99 3.19
N LEU A 40 7.01 -13.23 3.25
CA LEU A 40 7.09 -11.93 2.58
C LEU A 40 7.01 -12.02 1.06
N GLN A 41 7.58 -13.07 0.44
CA GLN A 41 7.44 -13.30 -1.00
C GLN A 41 5.99 -13.53 -1.40
N GLU A 42 5.28 -14.42 -0.70
CA GLU A 42 3.89 -14.73 -1.04
C GLU A 42 3.00 -13.50 -0.87
N GLN A 43 3.19 -12.75 0.22
CA GLN A 43 2.47 -11.50 0.45
C GLN A 43 2.75 -10.45 -0.63
N MET A 44 4.00 -10.31 -1.06
CA MET A 44 4.35 -9.38 -2.13
C MET A 44 3.71 -9.77 -3.47
N LEU A 45 3.70 -11.06 -3.81
CA LEU A 45 3.04 -11.57 -5.02
C LEU A 45 1.51 -11.37 -4.99
N GLU A 46 0.89 -11.59 -3.82
CA GLU A 46 -0.54 -11.37 -3.61
C GLU A 46 -0.94 -9.90 -3.82
N VAL A 47 -0.16 -8.97 -3.26
CA VAL A 47 -0.40 -7.52 -3.38
C VAL A 47 -0.16 -7.01 -4.81
N ILE A 48 0.89 -7.48 -5.49
CA ILE A 48 1.26 -7.00 -6.84
C ILE A 48 0.17 -7.30 -7.87
N GLY A 49 -0.38 -8.52 -7.86
CA GLY A 49 -1.43 -8.95 -8.80
C GLY A 49 -1.10 -8.79 -10.30
N GLY A 50 -2.11 -9.07 -11.14
CA GLY A 50 -2.10 -8.80 -12.60
C GLY A 50 -0.98 -9.47 -13.42
N GLU A 51 -0.68 -8.90 -14.59
CA GLU A 51 0.35 -9.43 -15.51
C GLU A 51 1.76 -9.49 -14.87
N MET A 52 2.03 -8.62 -13.90
CA MET A 52 3.30 -8.60 -13.20
C MET A 52 3.47 -9.84 -12.31
N VAL A 53 2.43 -10.28 -11.58
CA VAL A 53 2.54 -11.49 -10.75
C VAL A 53 2.78 -12.75 -11.60
N ILE A 54 2.19 -12.81 -12.79
CA ILE A 54 2.40 -13.94 -13.73
C ILE A 54 3.88 -14.02 -14.12
N TYR A 55 4.47 -12.89 -14.53
CA TYR A 55 5.90 -12.82 -14.86
C TYR A 55 6.78 -13.19 -13.67
N LEU A 56 6.52 -12.61 -12.49
CA LEU A 56 7.34 -12.86 -11.30
C LEU A 56 7.27 -14.33 -10.85
N ARG A 57 6.10 -14.98 -10.94
CA ARG A 57 5.97 -16.41 -10.65
C ARG A 57 6.76 -17.28 -11.65
N GLN A 58 6.81 -16.89 -12.93
CA GLN A 58 7.63 -17.60 -13.93
C GLN A 58 9.13 -17.48 -13.63
N CYS A 59 9.59 -16.33 -13.13
CA CYS A 59 10.99 -16.12 -12.77
C CYS A 59 11.44 -16.93 -11.54
N SER A 60 10.50 -17.46 -10.73
CA SER A 60 10.78 -18.28 -9.54
C SER A 60 11.85 -17.67 -8.61
N PRO A 61 11.66 -16.42 -8.13
CA PRO A 61 12.63 -15.75 -7.26
C PRO A 61 12.82 -16.52 -5.95
N LYS A 62 14.06 -16.57 -5.48
CA LYS A 62 14.43 -17.30 -4.26
C LYS A 62 14.40 -16.44 -3.02
N THR A 63 14.51 -15.12 -3.17
CA THR A 63 14.47 -14.16 -2.05
C THR A 63 13.49 -13.03 -2.32
N VAL A 64 12.94 -12.41 -1.27
CA VAL A 64 12.12 -11.19 -1.39
C VAL A 64 12.90 -10.08 -2.10
N LYS A 65 14.20 -10.00 -1.84
CA LYS A 65 15.09 -9.03 -2.47
C LYS A 65 15.19 -9.26 -3.98
N GLU A 66 15.35 -10.51 -4.41
CA GLU A 66 15.36 -10.87 -5.82
C GLU A 66 14.00 -10.58 -6.48
N LEU A 67 12.91 -10.94 -5.81
CA LEU A 67 11.54 -10.64 -6.24
C LEU A 67 11.33 -9.13 -6.46
N ALA A 68 11.80 -8.29 -5.53
CA ALA A 68 11.72 -6.83 -5.64
C ALA A 68 12.53 -6.27 -6.83
N ILE A 69 13.75 -6.78 -7.04
CA ILE A 69 14.59 -6.38 -8.18
C ILE A 69 13.91 -6.75 -9.51
N LEU A 70 13.32 -7.95 -9.61
CA LEU A 70 12.58 -8.37 -10.80
C LEU A 70 11.33 -7.53 -11.04
N ALA A 71 10.61 -7.16 -9.97
CA ALA A 71 9.44 -6.29 -10.04
C ALA A 71 9.79 -4.90 -10.57
N GLU A 72 10.86 -4.28 -10.06
CA GLU A 72 11.32 -2.96 -10.54
C GLU A 72 11.71 -3.03 -12.02
N ARG A 73 12.47 -4.05 -12.43
CA ARG A 73 12.84 -4.27 -13.84
C ARG A 73 11.62 -4.39 -14.75
N TYR A 74 10.60 -5.12 -14.31
CA TYR A 74 9.35 -5.25 -15.04
C TYR A 74 8.62 -3.90 -15.17
N ALA A 75 8.55 -3.14 -14.07
CA ALA A 75 7.93 -1.83 -14.05
C ALA A 75 8.64 -0.85 -15.00
N ASP A 76 9.96 -0.80 -14.97
CA ASP A 76 10.78 0.06 -15.85
C ASP A 76 10.63 -0.28 -17.32
N ALA A 77 10.60 -1.57 -17.68
CA ALA A 77 10.37 -1.99 -19.06
C ALA A 77 9.00 -1.52 -19.57
N ARG A 78 7.95 -1.62 -18.74
CA ARG A 78 6.61 -1.12 -19.08
C ARG A 78 6.54 0.40 -19.15
N ARG A 79 7.23 1.12 -18.26
CA ARG A 79 7.35 2.59 -18.30
C ARG A 79 8.04 3.02 -19.61
N ALA A 80 9.12 2.35 -20.01
CA ALA A 80 9.84 2.64 -21.24
C ALA A 80 9.01 2.35 -22.50
N ALA A 81 8.25 1.26 -22.53
CA ALA A 81 7.34 0.94 -23.63
C ALA A 81 6.28 2.04 -23.84
N LYS A 82 5.70 2.57 -22.75
CA LYS A 82 4.77 3.71 -22.79
C LYS A 82 5.43 5.02 -23.26
N ARG A 83 6.75 5.17 -23.16
CA ARG A 83 7.51 6.37 -23.56
C ARG A 83 7.95 6.37 -25.03
N SER A 84 7.68 5.32 -25.81
CA SER A 84 8.01 5.30 -27.24
C SER A 84 7.15 6.29 -28.06
N PRO A 85 7.70 6.93 -29.10
CA PRO A 85 7.23 8.25 -29.54
C PRO A 85 6.15 8.16 -30.62
N GLY A 86 5.06 8.92 -30.44
CA GLY A 86 4.00 9.07 -31.44
C GLY A 86 3.37 10.46 -31.45
N VAL A 87 3.74 11.23 -32.50
CA VAL A 87 3.11 12.45 -33.06
C VAL A 87 3.56 13.81 -32.46
N PRO A 88 4.03 14.77 -33.31
CA PRO A 88 4.38 16.12 -32.84
C PRO A 88 3.10 16.88 -32.48
N ALA A 89 2.96 17.26 -31.21
CA ALA A 89 1.88 18.12 -30.75
C ALA A 89 2.10 19.54 -31.29
N LYS A 90 1.14 20.04 -32.07
CA LYS A 90 1.02 21.46 -32.41
C LYS A 90 1.04 22.29 -31.12
N LEU A 91 1.99 23.22 -31.04
CA LEU A 91 2.10 24.18 -29.95
C LEU A 91 0.96 25.20 -30.05
N CYS A 92 -0.04 25.08 -29.17
CA CYS A 92 -1.00 26.14 -28.92
C CYS A 92 -0.49 26.99 -27.75
N ILE A 93 -0.09 28.23 -28.03
CA ILE A 93 0.25 29.24 -27.02
C ILE A 93 -1.06 29.80 -26.44
N GLY A 94 -1.23 29.77 -25.12
CA GLY A 94 -2.41 30.30 -24.44
C GLY A 94 -2.26 30.39 -22.91
N ASN A 95 -1.58 31.45 -22.48
CA ASN A 95 -1.63 32.21 -21.21
C ASN A 95 -1.99 31.56 -19.85
N SER A 96 -0.96 31.58 -18.97
CA SER A 96 -0.95 32.14 -17.60
C SER A 96 -1.99 31.66 -16.57
N SER A 97 -1.69 30.54 -15.92
CA SER A 97 -1.70 30.40 -14.46
C SER A 97 -0.77 29.24 -14.13
N LYS A 98 0.21 29.46 -13.25
CA LYS A 98 1.29 28.51 -12.95
C LYS A 98 0.73 27.35 -12.12
N VAL A 99 0.02 26.43 -12.78
CA VAL A 99 -0.34 25.13 -12.22
C VAL A 99 0.91 24.27 -12.34
N THR A 100 1.61 24.07 -11.22
CA THR A 100 2.64 23.02 -11.15
C THR A 100 1.90 21.69 -11.18
N VAL A 101 1.80 21.09 -12.35
CA VAL A 101 1.41 19.69 -12.50
C VAL A 101 2.53 18.87 -11.85
N VAL A 102 2.37 18.54 -10.56
CA VAL A 102 3.19 17.49 -9.93
C VAL A 102 2.72 16.20 -10.58
N ARG A 103 3.50 15.71 -11.55
CA ARG A 103 3.23 14.43 -12.19
C ARG A 103 3.47 13.34 -11.13
N TYR A 104 2.71 12.25 -11.22
CA TYR A 104 2.91 11.02 -10.44
C TYR A 104 4.34 10.43 -10.52
N ASP A 105 5.24 11.01 -11.32
CA ASP A 105 6.62 10.58 -11.52
C ASP A 105 7.61 11.15 -10.48
N ASP A 106 7.19 12.05 -9.59
CA ASP A 106 8.03 12.57 -8.49
C ASP A 106 7.77 11.82 -7.18
N GLN A 107 7.88 10.49 -7.19
CA GLN A 107 8.13 9.76 -5.95
C GLN A 107 9.48 10.23 -5.41
N PRO A 108 9.56 10.76 -4.17
CA PRO A 108 10.85 11.13 -3.62
C PRO A 108 11.73 9.89 -3.61
N ALA A 109 12.98 10.08 -4.04
CA ALA A 109 14.03 9.08 -4.05
C ALA A 109 13.96 8.27 -2.75
N GLN A 110 13.75 6.97 -2.88
CA GLN A 110 13.98 6.03 -1.79
C GLN A 110 15.39 6.32 -1.26
N SER A 111 15.53 6.47 0.05
CA SER A 111 16.82 6.66 0.69
C SER A 111 17.81 5.61 0.18
N GLU A 112 19.02 6.03 -0.20
CA GLU A 112 20.09 5.14 -0.67
C GLU A 112 20.49 4.07 0.37
N THR A 113 19.98 4.21 1.61
CA THR A 113 19.91 3.16 2.61
C THR A 113 18.52 2.52 2.56
N GLY A 114 18.44 1.28 2.08
CA GLY A 114 17.20 0.52 1.84
C GLY A 114 16.38 0.13 3.08
N SER A 115 16.19 1.05 4.03
CA SER A 115 15.29 0.91 5.18
C SER A 115 14.00 1.68 4.88
N TYR A 116 12.89 0.97 4.68
CA TYR A 116 11.57 1.57 4.53
C TYR A 116 11.17 2.28 5.84
N ASP A 117 11.02 3.60 5.80
CA ASP A 117 10.39 4.36 6.88
C ASP A 117 8.92 4.64 6.49
N PRO A 118 7.93 4.04 7.19
CA PRO A 118 6.53 4.29 6.90
C PRO A 118 6.10 5.70 7.31
N TYR A 119 6.88 6.41 8.13
CA TYR A 119 6.52 7.74 8.57
C TYR A 119 6.98 8.80 7.58
N CYS A 120 6.12 9.80 7.34
CA CYS A 120 6.46 10.97 6.55
C CYS A 120 5.82 12.22 7.12
N LEU A 121 6.22 13.37 6.58
CA LEU A 121 5.45 14.60 6.72
C LEU A 121 4.38 14.64 5.63
N ALA A 122 3.19 15.10 5.99
CA ALA A 122 2.10 15.33 5.05
C ALA A 122 1.43 16.68 5.32
N THR A 123 1.01 17.33 4.25
CA THR A 123 0.23 18.58 4.32
C THR A 123 -1.24 18.26 4.12
N VAL A 124 -2.07 18.62 5.11
CA VAL A 124 -3.54 18.53 5.06
C VAL A 124 -4.09 19.95 5.14
N GLY A 125 -4.65 20.43 4.03
CA GLY A 125 -5.02 21.85 3.89
C GLY A 125 -3.79 22.74 4.07
N GLU A 126 -3.77 23.54 5.13
CA GLU A 126 -2.64 24.43 5.49
C GLU A 126 -1.73 23.85 6.59
N LYS A 127 -2.08 22.70 7.17
CA LYS A 127 -1.36 22.11 8.30
C LYS A 127 -0.38 21.04 7.83
N THR A 128 0.88 21.14 8.23
CA THR A 128 1.86 20.07 8.04
C THR A 128 1.93 19.20 9.30
N VAL A 129 1.70 17.90 9.14
CA VAL A 129 1.61 16.94 10.25
C VAL A 129 2.40 15.67 9.95
N LYS A 130 2.66 14.88 10.99
CA LYS A 130 3.20 13.53 10.82
C LYS A 130 2.12 12.61 10.25
N ALA A 131 2.49 11.81 9.27
CA ALA A 131 1.66 10.78 8.66
C ALA A 131 2.37 9.43 8.70
N ILE A 132 1.59 8.36 8.58
CA ILE A 132 2.09 7.00 8.41
C ILE A 132 1.49 6.38 7.15
N ARG A 133 2.33 5.75 6.33
CA ARG A 133 1.91 4.88 5.25
C ARG A 133 1.58 3.51 5.80
N ASP A 134 0.29 3.17 5.79
CA ASP A 134 -0.21 1.88 6.24
C ASP A 134 -0.72 1.08 5.04
N THR A 135 0.07 0.11 4.59
CA THR A 135 -0.30 -0.78 3.48
C THR A 135 -1.40 -1.78 3.85
N GLY A 136 -1.67 -1.98 5.14
CA GLY A 136 -2.76 -2.82 5.63
C GLY A 136 -4.12 -2.11 5.68
N ALA A 137 -4.15 -0.78 5.54
CA ALA A 137 -5.38 0.00 5.47
C ALA A 137 -5.82 0.23 4.02
N ASP A 138 -7.13 0.17 3.76
CA ASP A 138 -7.78 0.48 2.47
C ASP A 138 -8.42 1.88 2.46
N VAL A 139 -8.14 2.68 3.49
CA VAL A 139 -8.74 4.01 3.72
C VAL A 139 -7.69 5.04 4.10
N LEU A 140 -7.91 6.28 3.65
CA LEU A 140 -7.27 7.45 4.25
C LEU A 140 -8.00 7.76 5.56
N VAL A 141 -7.27 7.89 6.65
CA VAL A 141 -7.81 8.32 7.95
C VAL A 141 -7.12 9.61 8.36
N VAL A 142 -7.89 10.60 8.78
CA VAL A 142 -7.40 11.88 9.28
C VAL A 142 -7.95 12.15 10.67
N ASP A 143 -7.15 12.82 11.49
CA ASP A 143 -7.59 13.28 12.79
C ASP A 143 -8.64 14.40 12.62
N ALA A 144 -9.68 14.37 13.45
CA ALA A 144 -10.77 15.34 13.45
C ALA A 144 -10.29 16.78 13.57
N ASP A 145 -9.18 17.05 14.28
CA ASP A 145 -8.62 18.38 14.44
C ASP A 145 -8.03 18.97 13.14
N LEU A 146 -7.84 18.13 12.11
CA LEU A 146 -7.35 18.53 10.80
C LEU A 146 -8.47 18.83 9.79
N VAL A 147 -9.72 18.56 10.15
CA VAL A 147 -10.87 18.68 9.25
C VAL A 147 -11.74 19.86 9.68
N ALA A 148 -11.96 20.81 8.78
CA ALA A 148 -12.92 21.88 9.06
C ALA A 148 -14.36 21.32 8.99
N PRO A 149 -15.31 21.83 9.80
CA PRO A 149 -16.70 21.38 9.74
C PRO A 149 -17.34 21.52 8.36
N THR A 150 -16.84 22.43 7.52
CA THR A 150 -17.28 22.65 6.12
C THR A 150 -16.85 21.54 5.17
N ASP A 151 -15.80 20.79 5.53
CA ASP A 151 -15.21 19.75 4.68
C ASP A 151 -15.81 18.36 5.01
N LEU A 152 -16.61 18.28 6.07
CA LEU A 152 -17.38 17.08 6.43
C LEU A 152 -18.43 16.79 5.37
N LEU A 153 -18.46 15.54 4.94
CA LEU A 153 -19.46 15.02 4.01
C LEU A 153 -20.63 14.41 4.80
N PRO A 154 -21.85 14.38 4.23
CA PRO A 154 -22.99 13.71 4.86
C PRO A 154 -22.82 12.19 4.92
N THR A 155 -21.84 11.65 4.19
CA THR A 155 -21.56 10.22 4.11
C THR A 155 -20.77 9.74 5.32
N HIS A 156 -21.01 8.47 5.67
CA HIS A 156 -20.23 7.74 6.66
C HIS A 156 -19.63 6.49 6.01
N ARG A 157 -18.46 6.06 6.49
CA ARG A 157 -17.81 4.83 6.04
C ARG A 157 -17.72 3.87 7.22
N ARG A 158 -18.06 2.60 6.99
CA ARG A 158 -17.78 1.54 7.96
C ARG A 158 -16.33 1.14 7.83
N ILE A 159 -15.61 1.16 8.94
CA ILE A 159 -14.22 0.69 9.03
C ILE A 159 -14.13 -0.35 10.15
N THR A 160 -13.16 -1.26 10.03
CA THR A 160 -12.84 -2.25 11.07
C THR A 160 -11.56 -1.83 11.77
N MET A 161 -11.62 -1.65 13.09
CA MET A 161 -10.46 -1.27 13.88
C MET A 161 -9.50 -2.46 14.08
N ALA A 162 -8.22 -2.24 13.78
CA ALA A 162 -7.19 -3.30 13.83
C ALA A 162 -7.02 -3.97 15.21
N SER A 163 -7.25 -3.24 16.30
CA SER A 163 -6.98 -3.74 17.66
C SER A 163 -8.12 -4.56 18.29
N LYS A 164 -9.37 -4.27 17.93
CA LYS A 164 -10.56 -4.85 18.59
C LYS A 164 -11.48 -5.63 17.65
N ASN A 165 -11.16 -5.67 16.35
CA ASN A 165 -12.05 -6.18 15.31
C ASN A 165 -13.46 -5.58 15.39
N GLU A 166 -13.53 -4.34 15.87
CA GLU A 166 -14.76 -3.60 16.07
C GLU A 166 -15.08 -2.84 14.78
N VAL A 167 -16.32 -2.96 14.32
CA VAL A 167 -16.79 -2.24 13.15
C VAL A 167 -17.45 -0.94 13.61
N CYS A 168 -16.88 0.19 13.22
CA CYS A 168 -17.42 1.50 13.53
C CYS A 168 -17.85 2.23 12.24
N SER A 169 -18.96 2.97 12.34
CA SER A 169 -19.43 3.86 11.28
C SER A 169 -18.90 5.25 11.58
N CYS A 170 -18.00 5.74 10.73
CA CYS A 170 -17.27 6.99 10.97
C CYS A 170 -17.64 8.03 9.92
N PRO A 171 -17.68 9.33 10.30
CA PRO A 171 -17.90 10.41 9.35
C PRO A 171 -16.77 10.45 8.31
N THR A 172 -17.09 11.01 7.15
CA THR A 172 -16.12 11.20 6.06
C THR A 172 -15.95 12.67 5.73
N ALA A 173 -14.81 13.04 5.18
CA ALA A 173 -14.49 14.40 4.76
C ALA A 173 -13.75 14.40 3.43
N LEU A 174 -13.92 15.47 2.65
CA LEU A 174 -13.05 15.71 1.50
C LEU A 174 -11.73 16.31 2.01
N VAL A 175 -10.64 15.59 1.79
CA VAL A 175 -9.32 15.96 2.30
C VAL A 175 -8.35 16.14 1.14
N ARG A 176 -7.70 17.30 1.07
CA ARG A 176 -6.55 17.52 0.19
C ARG A 176 -5.27 17.17 0.93
N LEU A 177 -4.61 16.11 0.50
CA LEU A 177 -3.39 15.58 1.10
C LEU A 177 -2.20 15.74 0.14
N GLN A 178 -1.07 16.17 0.67
CA GLN A 178 0.22 16.13 -0.04
C GLN A 178 1.25 15.39 0.80
N SER A 179 1.77 14.30 0.27
CA SER A 179 2.80 13.48 0.92
C SER A 179 3.61 12.70 -0.13
N PRO A 180 4.75 12.11 0.25
CA PRO A 180 5.49 11.15 -0.58
C PRO A 180 4.66 9.98 -1.13
N PHE A 181 3.60 9.57 -0.43
CA PHE A 181 2.84 8.35 -0.74
C PHE A 181 1.52 8.62 -1.45
N TYR A 182 0.98 9.84 -1.33
CA TYR A 182 -0.26 10.26 -1.95
C TYR A 182 -0.29 11.79 -2.08
N CYS A 183 -0.70 12.28 -3.25
CA CYS A 183 -0.88 13.70 -3.52
C CYS A 183 -2.18 13.91 -4.31
N GLY A 184 -3.17 14.58 -3.72
CA GLY A 184 -4.48 14.77 -4.34
C GLY A 184 -5.60 15.06 -3.34
N GLU A 185 -6.83 15.10 -3.85
CA GLU A 185 -8.05 15.14 -3.04
C GLU A 185 -8.62 13.73 -2.90
N ALA A 186 -8.93 13.34 -1.67
CA ALA A 186 -9.49 12.03 -1.34
C ALA A 186 -10.61 12.17 -0.32
N ILE A 187 -11.53 11.21 -0.32
CA ILE A 187 -12.49 11.06 0.77
C ILE A 187 -11.80 10.31 1.91
N GLY A 188 -11.50 11.03 2.99
CA GLY A 188 -10.90 10.49 4.21
C GLY A 188 -11.96 10.14 5.25
N VAL A 189 -11.68 9.12 6.05
CA VAL A 189 -12.41 8.81 7.29
C VAL A 189 -11.88 9.69 8.40
N VAL A 190 -12.79 10.27 9.19
CA VAL A 190 -12.44 11.18 10.28
C VAL A 190 -12.58 10.45 11.61
N LEU A 191 -11.49 10.41 12.39
CA LEU A 191 -11.43 9.84 13.74
C LEU A 191 -10.81 10.86 14.70
N ALA A 192 -11.14 10.76 15.98
CA ALA A 192 -10.53 11.58 17.03
C ALA A 192 -9.45 10.80 17.79
N ASN A 193 -8.44 11.50 18.28
CA ASN A 193 -7.36 10.97 19.13
C ASN A 193 -6.52 9.88 18.44
N LEU A 194 -6.15 10.11 17.18
CA LEU A 194 -5.26 9.18 16.47
C LEU A 194 -3.84 9.22 17.06
N ALA A 195 -3.19 8.06 17.12
CA ALA A 195 -1.78 7.97 17.51
C ALA A 195 -0.84 8.70 16.53
N VAL A 196 -1.25 8.77 15.26
CA VAL A 196 -0.61 9.54 14.19
C VAL A 196 -1.71 10.33 13.49
N PRO A 197 -1.56 11.66 13.29
CA PRO A 197 -2.64 12.51 12.77
C PRO A 197 -3.21 12.11 11.40
N VAL A 198 -2.43 11.40 10.58
CA VAL A 198 -2.85 10.93 9.26
C VAL A 198 -2.35 9.51 9.02
N ILE A 199 -3.26 8.63 8.59
CA ILE A 199 -2.96 7.26 8.15
C ILE A 199 -3.30 7.13 6.68
N ILE A 200 -2.29 6.87 5.85
CA ILE A 200 -2.43 6.77 4.39
C ILE A 200 -2.58 5.30 4.01
N GLY A 201 -3.81 4.88 3.73
CA GLY A 201 -4.12 3.56 3.20
C GLY A 201 -3.82 3.41 1.70
N ASN A 202 -4.18 2.26 1.15
CA ASN A 202 -4.20 1.98 -0.29
C ASN A 202 -5.42 2.68 -0.93
N THR A 203 -5.40 4.01 -0.99
CA THR A 203 -6.47 4.85 -1.56
C THR A 203 -6.29 5.15 -3.04
#